data_AF-A0A2H4TSB2-F1
#
_entry.id   AF-A0A2H4TSB2-F1
#
_cell.length_a   1.000
_cell.length_b   1.000
_cell.length_c   1.000
_cell.angle_alpha   90.00
_cell.angle_beta   90.00
_cell.angle_gamma   90.00
#
_symmetry.space_group_name_H-M   'P 1'
#
loop_
_entity.id
_entity.type
_entity.pdbx_description
1 polymer ?
#
loop_
_entity_poly.entity_id
_entity_poly.type
_entity_poly.pdbx_seq_one_letter_code
_entity_poly.pdbx_strand_id
1 'polypeptide(L)' 'MITDIELAGAERFEHCRYVQCSIYAFLREPQRVMSAVRKVLSAPQQTHLILE' A
#
# COMPACT_ATOMS: atom_id res chain seq x y z
N MET A 1 -16.23 -10.41 9.32
CA MET A 1 -15.64 -9.87 8.08
C MET A 1 -14.83 -8.65 8.48
N ILE A 2 -13.53 -8.60 8.16
CA ILE A 2 -12.73 -7.39 8.43
C ILE A 2 -12.97 -6.45 7.26
N THR A 3 -13.46 -5.25 7.54
CA THR A 3 -13.71 -4.20 6.55
C THR A 3 -12.52 -3.26 6.47
N ASP A 4 -12.19 -2.85 5.26
CA ASP A 4 -11.19 -1.81 5.03
C ASP A 4 -11.68 -0.47 5.55
N ILE A 5 -10.73 0.40 5.89
CA ILE A 5 -10.99 1.71 6.48
C ILE A 5 -10.63 2.77 5.45
N GLU A 6 -11.56 3.66 5.16
CA GLU A 6 -11.26 4.89 4.42
C GLU A 6 -10.38 5.79 5.29
N LEU A 7 -9.16 6.04 4.84
CA LEU A 7 -8.22 6.87 5.58
C LEU A 7 -8.60 8.35 5.40
N ALA A 8 -9.05 8.99 6.47
CA ALA A 8 -9.32 10.43 6.46
C ALA A 8 -8.05 11.21 6.08
N GLY A 9 -8.20 12.13 5.13
CA GLY A 9 -7.09 12.92 4.61
C GLY A 9 -6.10 12.12 3.76
N ALA A 10 -6.58 11.17 2.94
CA ALA A 10 -5.74 10.33 2.10
C ALA A 10 -4.94 11.13 1.04
N GLU A 11 -5.42 12.32 0.68
CA GLU A 11 -4.74 13.25 -0.24
C GLU A 11 -3.33 13.64 0.25
N ARG A 12 -3.06 13.56 1.56
CA ARG A 12 -1.73 13.81 2.14
C ARG A 12 -0.64 12.88 1.58
N PHE A 13 -1.02 11.76 0.97
CA PHE A 13 -0.10 10.78 0.39
C PHE A 13 0.05 10.90 -1.13
N GLU A 14 -0.62 11.85 -1.80
CA GLU A 14 -0.57 12.03 -3.27
C GLU A 14 0.84 12.29 -3.81
N HIS A 15 1.71 12.89 -3.00
CA HIS A 15 3.10 13.16 -3.37
C HIS A 15 4.10 12.21 -2.70
N CYS A 16 3.61 11.11 -2.13
CA CYS A 16 4.42 10.08 -1.49
C CYS A 16 4.57 8.85 -2.36
N ARG A 17 5.56 8.02 -2.04
CA ARG A 17 5.62 6.64 -2.54
C ARG A 17 4.89 5.76 -1.55
N TYR A 18 3.87 5.03 -2.00
CA TYR A 18 3.09 4.20 -1.08
C TYR A 18 2.61 2.90 -1.73
N VAL A 19 2.34 1.94 -0.85
CA VAL A 19 1.60 0.73 -1.17
C VAL A 19 0.29 0.78 -0.40
N GLN A 20 -0.83 0.62 -1.11
CA GLN A 20 -2.16 0.49 -0.53
C GLN A 20 -2.62 -0.96 -0.64
N CYS A 21 -3.21 -1.50 0.41
CA CYS A 21 -3.80 -2.83 0.40
C CYS A 21 -4.98 -2.91 1.37
N SER A 22 -5.81 -3.94 1.20
CA SER A 22 -6.83 -4.26 2.21
C SER A 22 -6.19 -4.78 3.51
N ILE A 23 -6.90 -4.64 4.63
CA ILE A 23 -6.50 -5.22 5.91
C ILE A 23 -6.43 -6.74 5.77
N TYR A 24 -7.39 -7.35 5.07
CA TYR A 24 -7.41 -8.80 4.84
C TYR A 24 -6.20 -9.27 4.03
N ALA A 25 -5.82 -8.58 2.96
CA ALA A 25 -4.65 -8.92 2.15
C ALA A 25 -3.35 -8.84 2.96
N PHE A 26 -3.18 -7.80 3.77
CA PHE A 26 -2.01 -7.67 4.64
C PHE A 26 -1.92 -8.80 5.68
N LEU A 27 -3.04 -9.15 6.33
CA LEU A 27 -3.07 -10.22 7.32
C LEU A 27 -2.86 -11.60 6.70
N ARG A 28 -3.31 -11.81 5.47
CA ARG A 28 -3.18 -13.10 4.76
C ARG A 28 -1.76 -13.32 4.22
N GLU A 29 -1.14 -12.30 3.63
CA GLU A 29 0.16 -12.44 2.98
C GLU A 29 1.06 -11.20 3.17
N PRO A 30 1.52 -10.92 4.40
CA PRO A 30 2.26 -9.70 4.70
C PRO A 30 3.58 -9.60 3.92
N GLN A 31 4.22 -10.73 3.60
CA GLN A 31 5.47 -10.74 2.83
C GLN A 31 5.30 -10.22 1.40
N ARG A 32 4.15 -10.43 0.76
CA ARG A 32 3.84 -9.87 -0.56
C ARG A 32 3.74 -8.35 -0.50
N VAL A 33 3.08 -7.81 0.53
CA VAL A 33 3.00 -6.36 0.77
C VAL A 33 4.39 -5.78 1.05
N MET A 34 5.18 -6.42 1.93
CA MET A 34 6.55 -5.96 2.22
C MET A 34 7.47 -6.02 1.00
N SER A 35 7.30 -7.01 0.13
CA SER A 35 8.01 -7.09 -1.14
C SER A 35 7.63 -5.94 -2.07
N ALA A 36 6.35 -5.59 -2.15
CA ALA A 36 5.88 -4.45 -2.93
C ALA A 36 6.40 -3.11 -2.37
N VAL A 37 6.48 -2.97 -1.05
CA VAL A 37 7.10 -1.79 -0.41
C VAL A 37 8.55 -1.64 -0.84
N ARG A 38 9.34 -2.72 -0.81
CA ARG A 38 10.73 -2.70 -1.30
C ARG A 38 10.84 -2.30 -2.77
N LYS A 39 9.93 -2.81 -3.62
CA LYS A 39 9.88 -2.44 -5.05
C LYS A 39 9.61 -0.94 -5.23
N VAL A 40 8.57 -0.42 -4.59
CA VAL A 40 8.19 1.00 -4.63
C VAL A 40 9.32 1.90 -4.08
N LEU A 41 10.02 1.45 -3.05
CA LEU A 41 11.18 2.17 -2.50
C LEU A 41 12.34 2.23 -3.49
N SER A 42 12.62 1.13 -4.20
CA SER A 42 13.73 1.05 -5.18
C SER A 42 13.42 1.66 -6.55
N ALA A 43 12.15 1.97 -6.85
CA ALA A 43 11.76 2.48 -8.16
C ALA A 43 12.39 3.86 -8.45
N PRO A 44 12.77 4.20 -9.69
CA PRO A 44 13.27 5.54 -9.99
C PRO A 44 12.16 6.61 -9.90
N GLN A 45 10.92 6.26 -10.27
CA GLN A 45 9.78 7.17 -10.30
C GLN A 45 8.96 7.14 -9.01
N GLN A 46 8.28 8.24 -8.71
CA GLN A 46 7.22 8.23 -7.70
C GLN A 46 6.12 7.26 -8.14
N THR A 47 5.93 6.20 -7.35
CA THR A 47 5.05 5.09 -7.70
C THR A 47 4.04 4.88 -6.58
N HIS A 48 2.75 4.81 -6.95
CA HIS A 48 1.66 4.37 -6.08
C HIS A 48 1.29 2.96 -6.53
N LEU A 49 1.24 2.01 -5.60
CA LEU A 49 0.96 0.61 -5.92
C LEU A 49 -0.19 0.10 -5.05
N ILE A 50 -1.23 -0.43 -5.68
CA ILE A 50 -2.41 -0.97 -5.01
C ILE A 50 -2.37 -2.50 -5.13
N LEU A 51 -2.50 -3.20 -4.00
CA LEU A 51 -2.59 -4.65 -3.92
C LEU A 51 -3.99 -5.07 -3.46
N GLU A 52 -4.62 -5.94 -4.24
CA GLU A 52 -5.88 -6.61 -3.89
C GLU A 52 -5.67 -7.77 -2.90
#